data_AF-A0A7S4DAF5-F1
#
_entry.id   AF-A0A7S4DAF5-F1
#
_cell.length_a   1.000
_cell.length_b   1.000
_cell.length_c   1.000
_cell.angle_alpha   90.00
_cell.angle_beta   90.00
_cell.angle_gamma   90.00
#
_symmetry.space_group_name_H-M   'P 1'
#
loop_
_entity.id
_entity.type
_entity.pdbx_description
1 polymer ?
#
loop_
_entity_poly.entity_id
_entity_poly.type
_entity_poly.pdbx_seq_one_letter_code
_entity_poly.pdbx_strand_id
1 'polypeptide(L)'
;GEEGGRFCTQHKLEGMADVSMNCCQELGCKRAPKWNFKHKDNPRFCAKHKMEQMVDKVKGGYCEFGPCTTAASYNYEGHPGGRYCKEHMLDNMVDVVRKLCESPGCTRWPYFNFPGHKDVRFCAAHKEP
;
A
#
# COMPACT_ATOMS: atom_id res chain seq x y z
N GLY A 1 18.29 17.71 -6.92
CA GLY A 1 17.41 17.71 -8.10
C GLY A 1 16.30 18.69 -7.82
N GLU A 2 15.92 19.53 -8.77
CA GLU A 2 15.05 20.68 -8.51
C GLU A 2 13.58 20.26 -8.38
N GLU A 3 13.07 20.18 -7.14
CA GLU A 3 11.69 19.82 -6.79
C GLU A 3 10.79 21.04 -6.56
N GLY A 4 11.10 22.17 -7.20
CA GLY A 4 10.35 23.43 -7.09
C GLY A 4 9.62 23.80 -8.38
N GLY A 5 8.38 24.28 -8.25
CA GLY A 5 7.62 24.85 -9.37
C GLY A 5 8.36 26.06 -9.98
N ARG A 6 8.63 26.00 -11.28
CA ARG A 6 9.44 26.99 -12.02
C ARG A 6 8.63 28.03 -12.78
N PHE A 7 7.33 27.82 -12.93
CA PHE A 7 6.44 28.64 -13.74
C PHE A 7 5.19 29.00 -12.94
N CYS A 8 4.76 30.26 -13.01
CA CYS A 8 3.49 30.68 -12.42
C CYS A 8 2.31 30.19 -13.28
N THR A 9 1.10 30.19 -12.73
CA THR A 9 -0.13 29.75 -13.40
C THR A 9 -0.40 30.44 -14.75
N GLN A 10 0.13 31.65 -14.95
CA GLN A 10 0.07 32.41 -16.20
C GLN A 10 1.09 31.98 -17.26
N HIS A 11 2.22 31.38 -16.88
CA HIS A 11 3.32 31.03 -17.78
C HIS A 11 3.51 29.52 -17.91
N LYS A 12 2.43 28.73 -17.79
CA LYS A 12 2.46 27.29 -18.01
C LYS A 12 2.51 26.96 -19.51
N LEU A 13 3.41 26.07 -19.93
CA LEU A 13 3.40 25.48 -21.27
C LEU A 13 2.30 24.41 -21.38
N GLU A 14 1.85 24.10 -22.61
CA GLU A 14 0.93 22.96 -22.83
C GLU A 14 1.53 21.68 -22.26
N GLY A 15 0.75 20.98 -21.43
CA GLY A 15 1.19 19.78 -20.70
C GLY A 15 1.79 20.05 -19.30
N MET A 16 1.96 21.31 -18.88
CA MET A 16 2.39 21.62 -17.51
C MET A 16 1.22 21.58 -16.52
N ALA A 17 1.39 20.79 -15.45
CA ALA A 17 0.48 20.74 -14.31
C ALA A 17 0.94 21.73 -13.23
N ASP A 18 -0.02 22.38 -12.59
CA ASP A 18 0.25 23.25 -11.44
C ASP A 18 0.71 22.38 -10.25
N VAL A 19 1.99 22.47 -9.89
CA VAL A 19 2.57 21.71 -8.76
C VAL A 19 2.13 22.26 -7.39
N SER A 20 1.51 23.45 -7.34
CA SER A 20 0.83 23.95 -6.13
C SER A 20 -0.54 23.30 -5.94
N MET A 21 -1.17 22.85 -7.04
CA MET A 21 -2.37 22.01 -7.00
C MET A 21 -1.98 20.54 -6.97
N ASN A 22 -2.00 19.93 -5.79
CA ASN A 22 -1.85 18.48 -5.62
C ASN A 22 -3.08 17.72 -6.17
N CYS A 23 -3.24 17.72 -7.50
CA CYS A 23 -4.37 17.21 -8.25
C CYS A 23 -3.93 16.14 -9.26
N CYS A 24 -4.89 15.31 -9.67
CA CYS A 24 -4.72 14.31 -10.72
C CYS A 24 -4.22 14.96 -12.01
N GLN A 25 -3.29 14.30 -12.68
CA GLN A 25 -2.67 14.77 -13.92
C GLN A 25 -3.64 14.84 -15.12
N GLU A 26 -4.76 14.13 -15.08
CA GLU A 26 -5.78 14.17 -16.13
C GLU A 26 -6.35 15.58 -16.30
N LEU A 27 -6.46 16.05 -17.54
CA LEU A 27 -6.88 17.42 -17.84
C LEU A 27 -8.27 17.71 -17.25
N GLY A 28 -8.38 18.80 -16.50
CA GLY A 28 -9.63 19.22 -15.85
C GLY A 28 -10.01 18.40 -14.61
N CYS A 29 -9.20 17.42 -14.19
CA CYS A 29 -9.46 16.64 -12.99
C CYS A 29 -8.93 17.33 -11.73
N LYS A 30 -9.83 17.67 -10.79
CA LYS A 30 -9.49 18.29 -9.50
C LYS A 30 -9.36 17.31 -8.33
N ARG A 31 -9.37 16.00 -8.61
CA ARG A 31 -9.28 14.95 -7.56
C ARG A 31 -7.85 14.81 -7.08
N ALA A 32 -7.66 14.58 -5.78
CA ALA A 32 -6.33 14.28 -5.23
C ALA A 32 -5.72 13.02 -5.88
N PRO A 33 -4.45 13.08 -6.31
CA PRO A 33 -3.77 11.93 -6.87
C PRO A 33 -3.43 10.95 -5.74
N LYS A 34 -3.60 9.65 -6.02
CA LYS A 34 -3.24 8.56 -5.11
C LYS A 34 -2.48 7.43 -5.82
N TRP A 35 -2.52 7.38 -7.14
CA TRP A 35 -2.04 6.27 -7.95
C TRP A 35 -0.85 6.71 -8.80
N ASN A 36 0.12 5.82 -8.95
CA ASN A 36 1.20 5.93 -9.95
C ASN A 36 1.82 4.55 -10.21
N PHE A 37 2.69 4.45 -11.21
CA PHE A 37 3.47 3.24 -11.44
C PHE A 37 4.39 2.90 -10.25
N LYS A 38 4.60 1.60 -10.02
CA LYS A 38 5.36 1.08 -8.87
C LYS A 38 6.74 1.72 -8.72
N HIS A 39 7.46 1.97 -9.80
CA HIS A 39 8.82 2.55 -9.80
C HIS A 39 8.85 4.11 -9.75
N LYS A 40 7.72 4.77 -9.50
CA LYS A 40 7.62 6.22 -9.35
C LYS A 40 7.14 6.57 -7.95
N ASP A 41 7.74 7.56 -7.31
CA ASP A 41 7.49 7.83 -5.89
C ASP A 41 6.17 8.60 -5.66
N ASN A 42 5.96 9.69 -6.39
CA ASN A 42 4.84 10.60 -6.14
C ASN A 42 3.55 10.16 -6.85
N PRO A 43 2.37 10.18 -6.20
CA PRO A 43 1.10 9.90 -6.86
C PRO A 43 0.82 10.96 -7.94
N ARG A 44 0.33 10.53 -9.11
CA ARG A 44 0.02 11.42 -10.25
C ARG A 44 -1.43 11.31 -10.72
N PHE A 45 -2.08 10.19 -10.45
CA PHE A 45 -3.44 9.90 -10.94
C PHE A 45 -4.41 9.63 -9.79
N CYS A 46 -5.67 10.00 -9.96
CA CYS A 46 -6.73 9.61 -9.03
C CYS A 46 -7.26 8.22 -9.38
N ALA A 47 -8.06 7.62 -8.50
CA ALA A 47 -8.60 6.26 -8.70
C ALA A 47 -9.42 6.08 -10.00
N LYS A 48 -10.02 7.16 -10.53
CA LYS A 48 -10.77 7.13 -11.80
C LYS A 48 -9.86 7.15 -13.03
N HIS A 49 -8.67 7.74 -12.92
CA HIS A 49 -7.75 7.90 -14.04
C HIS A 49 -6.47 7.08 -13.83
N LYS A 50 -6.55 6.02 -13.01
CA LYS A 50 -5.46 5.05 -12.90
C LYS A 50 -5.44 4.19 -14.15
N MET A 51 -4.25 3.81 -14.58
CA MET A 51 -4.04 2.84 -15.66
C MET A 51 -3.77 1.45 -15.06
N GLU A 52 -3.73 0.44 -15.93
CA GLU A 52 -3.21 -0.87 -15.55
C GLU A 52 -1.78 -0.74 -15.03
N GLN A 53 -1.39 -1.64 -14.12
CA GLN A 53 -0.06 -1.64 -13.48
C GLN A 53 0.25 -0.41 -12.59
N MET A 54 -0.70 0.50 -12.39
CA MET A 54 -0.58 1.55 -11.36
C MET A 54 -0.97 1.02 -9.98
N VAL A 55 -0.24 1.48 -8.98
CA VAL A 55 -0.41 1.11 -7.58
C VAL A 55 -0.82 2.34 -6.75
N ASP A 56 -1.54 2.12 -5.65
CA ASP A 56 -1.92 3.16 -4.70
C ASP A 56 -0.71 3.56 -3.85
N LYS A 57 -0.15 4.73 -4.11
CA LYS A 57 1.04 5.26 -3.42
C LYS A 57 0.76 5.73 -2.01
N VAL A 58 -0.51 5.88 -1.61
CA VAL A 58 -0.88 6.25 -0.25
C VAL A 58 -0.85 5.03 0.66
N LYS A 59 -1.30 3.86 0.17
CA LYS A 59 -1.30 2.62 0.97
C LYS A 59 0.08 1.97 1.08
N GLY A 60 0.92 2.12 0.05
CA GLY A 60 2.26 1.51 0.01
C GLY A 60 2.24 -0.03 0.04
N GLY A 61 3.44 -0.63 0.13
CA GLY A 61 3.61 -2.07 0.33
C GLY A 61 3.16 -2.95 -0.85
N TYR A 62 3.96 -2.97 -1.93
CA TYR A 62 3.71 -3.80 -3.11
C TYR A 62 4.77 -4.86 -3.25
N CYS A 63 4.38 -6.00 -3.83
CA CYS A 63 5.29 -7.12 -4.05
C CYS A 63 6.54 -6.64 -4.78
N GLU A 64 7.72 -6.98 -4.27
CA GLU A 64 9.00 -6.57 -4.83
C GLU A 64 9.26 -7.16 -6.22
N PHE A 65 8.63 -8.30 -6.56
CA PHE A 65 8.71 -8.88 -7.91
C PHE A 65 8.32 -7.85 -8.97
N GLY A 66 9.25 -7.57 -9.89
CA GLY A 66 9.29 -6.37 -10.75
C GLY A 66 7.92 -5.89 -11.27
N PRO A 67 7.23 -6.68 -12.11
CA PRO A 67 5.94 -6.30 -12.70
C PRO A 67 4.75 -6.49 -11.77
N CYS A 68 4.91 -7.11 -10.60
CA CYS A 68 3.79 -7.39 -9.72
C CYS A 68 3.31 -6.11 -9.03
N THR A 69 2.00 -5.88 -9.11
CA THR A 69 1.29 -4.77 -8.45
C THR A 69 0.41 -5.24 -7.29
N THR A 70 0.45 -6.53 -6.97
CA THR A 70 -0.25 -7.11 -5.82
C THR A 70 0.37 -6.59 -4.53
N ALA A 71 -0.47 -6.36 -3.52
CA ALA A 71 -0.03 -5.96 -2.19
C ALA A 71 0.93 -7.01 -1.60
N ALA A 72 2.03 -6.54 -1.01
CA ALA A 72 2.97 -7.40 -0.32
C ALA A 72 2.42 -7.76 1.06
N SER A 73 2.44 -9.06 1.36
CA SER A 73 2.00 -9.62 2.64
C SER A 73 3.00 -10.60 3.23
N TYR A 74 3.89 -11.16 2.40
CA TYR A 74 4.82 -12.21 2.78
C TYR A 74 6.23 -11.66 3.00
N ASN A 75 6.86 -12.10 4.09
CA ASN A 75 8.24 -11.81 4.44
C ASN A 75 8.78 -12.92 5.34
N TYR A 76 10.06 -12.88 5.71
CA TYR A 76 10.59 -13.77 6.74
C TYR A 76 10.03 -13.38 8.12
N GLU A 77 9.88 -14.38 8.99
CA GLU A 77 9.42 -14.17 10.36
C GLU A 77 10.28 -13.12 11.09
N GLY A 78 9.64 -12.24 11.85
CA GLY A 78 10.31 -11.14 12.55
C GLY A 78 10.67 -9.92 11.69
N HIS A 79 10.57 -9.98 10.36
CA HIS A 79 10.76 -8.81 9.51
C HIS A 79 9.49 -7.96 9.39
N PRO A 80 9.61 -6.62 9.47
CA PRO A 80 8.45 -5.73 9.39
C PRO A 80 7.94 -5.63 7.95
N GLY A 81 6.62 -5.71 7.80
CA GLY A 81 5.92 -5.47 6.53
C GLY A 81 6.15 -6.56 5.49
N GLY A 82 5.16 -6.75 4.60
CA GLY A 82 5.30 -7.67 3.49
C GLY A 82 6.30 -7.17 2.44
N ARG A 83 7.10 -8.07 1.89
CA ARG A 83 7.98 -7.82 0.73
C ARG A 83 7.45 -8.45 -0.55
N TYR A 84 6.82 -9.62 -0.44
CA TYR A 84 6.28 -10.35 -1.59
C TYR A 84 4.78 -10.61 -1.43
N CYS A 85 4.09 -10.86 -2.54
CA CYS A 85 2.75 -11.43 -2.49
C CYS A 85 2.83 -12.95 -2.36
N LYS A 86 1.69 -13.61 -2.14
CA LYS A 86 1.60 -15.07 -2.03
C LYS A 86 2.20 -15.83 -3.21
N GLU A 87 2.05 -15.31 -4.43
CA GLU A 87 2.54 -15.96 -5.66
C GLU A 87 4.05 -15.81 -5.86
N HIS A 88 4.67 -14.80 -5.24
CA HIS A 88 6.09 -14.49 -5.39
C HIS A 88 6.86 -14.63 -4.07
N MET A 89 6.27 -15.28 -3.06
CA MET A 89 6.97 -15.57 -1.81
C MET A 89 8.11 -16.56 -2.07
N LEU A 90 9.19 -16.43 -1.31
CA LEU A 90 10.29 -17.39 -1.29
C LEU A 90 10.05 -18.45 -0.22
N ASP A 91 10.84 -19.52 -0.27
CA ASP A 91 10.79 -20.59 0.72
C ASP A 91 10.94 -20.04 2.15
N ASN A 92 10.13 -20.58 3.06
CA ASN A 92 10.07 -20.20 4.48
C ASN A 92 9.57 -18.77 4.77
N MET A 93 9.03 -18.05 3.77
CA MET A 93 8.32 -16.80 4.05
C MET A 93 6.93 -17.07 4.64
N VAL A 94 6.51 -16.20 5.56
CA VAL A 94 5.22 -16.21 6.24
C VAL A 94 4.44 -14.94 5.91
N ASP A 95 3.11 -14.99 6.05
CA ASP A 95 2.27 -13.81 5.95
C ASP A 95 2.46 -12.94 7.20
N VAL A 96 3.22 -11.85 7.08
CA VAL A 96 3.55 -10.94 8.18
C VAL A 96 2.55 -9.79 8.33
N VAL A 97 1.60 -9.67 7.40
CA VAL A 97 0.56 -8.63 7.44
C VAL A 97 -0.70 -9.17 8.10
N ARG A 98 -1.08 -10.42 7.81
CA ARG A 98 -2.23 -11.06 8.45
C ARG A 98 -1.80 -11.71 9.76
N LYS A 99 -2.13 -11.04 10.87
CA LYS A 99 -2.04 -11.62 12.21
C LYS A 99 -2.93 -12.88 12.29
N LEU A 100 -2.34 -14.00 12.69
CA LEU A 100 -3.05 -15.22 13.03
C LEU A 100 -3.32 -15.26 14.53
N CYS A 101 -4.21 -16.17 14.94
CA CYS A 101 -4.41 -16.48 16.35
C CYS A 101 -3.07 -16.90 16.97
N GLU A 102 -2.74 -16.33 18.13
CA GLU A 102 -1.47 -16.60 18.83
C GLU A 102 -1.39 -17.98 19.48
N SER A 103 -2.47 -18.77 19.44
CA SER A 103 -2.42 -20.14 19.93
C SER A 103 -1.52 -20.99 19.01
N PRO A 104 -0.58 -21.78 19.55
CA PRO A 104 0.34 -22.60 18.76
C PRO A 104 -0.40 -23.46 17.72
N GLY A 105 0.04 -23.40 16.46
CA GLY A 105 -0.55 -24.16 15.36
C GLY A 105 -1.92 -23.67 14.86
N CYS A 106 -2.45 -22.56 15.38
CA CYS A 106 -3.73 -22.04 14.94
C CYS A 106 -3.60 -21.13 13.71
N THR A 107 -4.31 -21.46 12.64
CA THR A 107 -4.34 -20.67 11.39
C THR A 107 -5.58 -19.79 11.24
N ARG A 108 -6.41 -19.68 12.30
CA ARG A 108 -7.64 -18.88 12.30
C ARG A 108 -7.33 -17.40 12.55
N TRP A 109 -8.21 -16.53 12.07
CA TRP A 109 -8.11 -15.10 12.35
C TRP A 109 -8.47 -14.80 13.81
N PRO A 110 -7.71 -13.92 14.47
CA PRO A 110 -8.03 -13.47 15.79
C PRO A 110 -9.18 -12.44 15.74
N TYR A 111 -10.08 -12.54 16.72
CA TYR A 111 -11.19 -11.61 16.94
C TYR A 111 -11.33 -11.21 18.41
N PHE A 112 -10.61 -11.89 19.31
CA PHE A 112 -10.71 -11.75 20.75
C PHE A 112 -9.36 -11.35 21.35
N ASN A 113 -9.42 -10.64 22.46
CA ASN A 113 -8.28 -10.33 23.32
C ASN A 113 -8.78 -10.06 24.75
N PHE A 114 -7.85 -9.92 25.69
CA PHE A 114 -8.12 -9.60 27.08
C PHE A 114 -8.68 -8.18 27.26
N PRO A 115 -9.55 -7.95 28.26
CA PRO A 115 -10.01 -6.60 28.62
C PRO A 115 -8.82 -5.64 28.84
N GLY A 116 -8.90 -4.44 28.26
CA GLY A 116 -7.84 -3.44 28.35
C GLY A 116 -6.81 -3.47 27.21
N HIS A 117 -6.82 -4.48 26.34
CA HIS A 117 -5.96 -4.53 25.16
C HIS A 117 -6.71 -4.13 23.87
N LYS A 118 -6.02 -3.43 22.97
CA LYS A 118 -6.61 -2.89 21.72
C LYS A 118 -6.46 -3.80 20.50
N ASP A 119 -5.44 -4.65 20.49
CA ASP A 119 -5.19 -5.61 19.41
C ASP A 119 -6.08 -6.85 19.53
N VAL A 120 -6.28 -7.58 18.43
CA VAL A 120 -6.88 -8.93 18.46
C VAL A 120 -5.76 -9.98 18.46
N ARG A 121 -5.84 -10.95 19.38
CA ARG A 121 -4.79 -11.96 19.59
C ARG A 121 -5.28 -13.40 19.44
N PHE A 122 -6.54 -13.67 19.77
CA PHE A 122 -7.10 -15.03 19.80
C PHE A 122 -8.35 -15.17 18.93
N CYS A 123 -8.53 -16.36 18.36
CA CYS A 123 -9.77 -16.70 17.64
C CYS A 123 -10.87 -17.15 18.61
N ALA A 124 -12.09 -17.32 18.11
CA ALA A 124 -13.24 -17.73 18.93
C ALA A 124 -13.06 -19.05 19.70
N ALA A 125 -12.22 -19.95 19.20
CA ALA A 125 -11.94 -21.23 19.86
C ALA A 125 -10.87 -21.14 20.96
N HIS A 126 -10.07 -20.07 20.95
CA HIS A 126 -9.01 -19.81 21.92
C HIS A 126 -9.26 -18.52 22.70
N LYS A 127 -10.51 -18.05 22.72
CA LYS A 127 -10.91 -16.98 23.64
C LYS A 127 -10.90 -17.57 25.05
N GLU A 128 -10.48 -16.77 26.03
CA GLU A 128 -10.69 -17.16 27.42
C GLU A 128 -12.20 -17.34 27.70
N PRO A 129 -12.57 -18.21 28.66
CA PRO A 129 -13.93 -18.35 29.14
C PRO A 129 -14.56 -17.02 29.58
#